data_AF-A0A9E0FGU3-F1
#
_entry.id   AF-A0A9E0FGU3-F1
#
_cell.length_a   1.000
_cell.length_b   1.000
_cell.length_c   1.000
_cell.angle_alpha   90.00
_cell.angle_beta   90.00
_cell.angle_gamma   90.00
#
_symmetry.space_group_name_H-M   'P 1'
#
loop_
_entity.id
_entity.type
_entity.pdbx_description
1 polymer ?
#
loop_
_entity_poly.entity_id
_entity_poly.type
_entity_poly.pdbx_seq_one_letter_code
_entity_poly.pdbx_strand_id
1 'polypeptide(L)'
;MADSRTQQPSSYALQYNNGTPIRLKDFSGLLTSSQILVNDTENFIKRNRILSLEYNEVVLTLPFPLAEPAKKLFEGAMNGTLTSVFTTISRLDQQSNQIQSYELGNCEILEIAFPTLNASSKDAGFASIRLKPEHIDLTLGNNSRVTLPTNTGKIKAFVSSNYEFEIDTISNSNKISKVSPVTIIPHLNSNRDLKNNLDFIEFKSIEITLSESEINNADWQSWLNDFVKNQQKEGRNGVLKYLTADFKTSLLEISVFNLFIISTLFHNDSQLAKITIELMFDFATITGKTTTPEGNAIRSNPEIKLSGLEIIPPDLEITTKK
;
A
#
# COMPACT_ATOMS: atom_id res chain seq x y z
N MET A 1 34.36 -31.80 -6.21
CA MET A 1 34.36 -30.60 -5.36
C MET A 1 33.28 -29.68 -5.90
N ALA A 2 32.11 -29.67 -5.26
CA ALA A 2 31.04 -28.76 -5.63
C ALA A 2 31.40 -27.38 -5.06
N ASP A 3 31.65 -26.41 -5.94
CA ASP A 3 31.84 -25.01 -5.56
C ASP A 3 30.63 -24.55 -4.77
N SER A 4 30.79 -24.41 -3.45
CA SER A 4 29.85 -23.66 -2.62
C SER A 4 29.98 -22.20 -3.00
N ARG A 5 29.34 -21.80 -4.11
CA ARG A 5 29.21 -20.39 -4.47
C ARG A 5 28.44 -19.72 -3.33
N THR A 6 29.18 -19.03 -2.47
CA THR A 6 28.63 -18.18 -1.41
C THR A 6 27.64 -17.24 -2.09
N GLN A 7 26.36 -17.40 -1.80
CA GLN A 7 25.33 -16.51 -2.33
C GLN A 7 25.63 -15.11 -1.81
N GLN A 8 26.18 -14.27 -2.68
CA GLN A 8 26.45 -12.88 -2.36
C GLN A 8 25.10 -12.17 -2.14
N PRO A 9 25.01 -11.21 -1.21
CA PRO A 9 23.80 -10.45 -0.98
C PRO A 9 23.44 -9.69 -2.25
N SER A 10 22.42 -10.14 -2.98
CA SER A 10 21.92 -9.42 -4.14
C SER A 10 21.07 -8.25 -3.69
N SER A 11 21.25 -7.11 -4.36
CA SER A 11 20.31 -6.00 -4.25
C SER A 11 19.33 -6.02 -5.42
N TYR A 12 18.15 -5.43 -5.23
CA TYR A 12 17.11 -5.40 -6.24
C TYR A 12 16.74 -3.97 -6.58
N ALA A 13 16.47 -3.74 -7.86
CA ALA A 13 15.94 -2.51 -8.39
C ALA A 13 14.57 -2.78 -9.01
N LEU A 14 13.71 -1.77 -8.94
CA LEU A 14 12.37 -1.78 -9.50
C LEU A 14 12.21 -0.60 -10.44
N GLN A 15 11.67 -0.83 -11.62
CA GLN A 15 11.42 0.20 -12.61
C GLN A 15 9.97 0.10 -13.08
N TYR A 16 9.22 1.20 -13.03
CA TYR A 16 7.84 1.26 -13.49
C TYR A 16 7.76 2.09 -14.79
N ASN A 17 7.05 1.60 -15.80
CA ASN A 17 6.77 2.30 -17.07
C ASN A 17 8.02 2.97 -17.69
N ASN A 18 9.17 2.29 -17.66
CA ASN A 18 10.48 2.81 -18.10
C ASN A 18 10.99 4.06 -17.36
N GLY A 19 10.43 4.37 -16.18
CA GLY A 19 10.87 5.47 -15.32
C GLY A 19 12.23 5.24 -14.67
N THR A 20 12.61 6.10 -13.73
CA THR A 20 13.87 5.93 -12.99
C THR A 20 13.80 4.68 -12.09
N PRO A 21 14.77 3.75 -12.17
CA PRO A 21 14.82 2.61 -11.27
C PRO A 21 14.95 3.07 -9.81
N ILE A 22 14.20 2.43 -8.91
CA ILE A 22 14.25 2.65 -7.47
C ILE A 22 14.73 1.39 -6.76
N ARG A 23 15.23 1.55 -5.53
CA ARG A 23 15.66 0.40 -4.75
C ARG A 23 14.44 -0.38 -4.25
N LEU A 24 14.48 -1.70 -4.42
CA LEU A 24 13.47 -2.63 -3.91
C LEU A 24 14.03 -3.31 -2.65
N LYS A 25 13.25 -3.34 -1.56
CA LYS A 25 13.68 -3.99 -0.31
C LYS A 25 13.60 -5.50 -0.44
N ASP A 26 12.50 -5.98 -0.99
CA ASP A 26 12.21 -7.40 -1.18
C ASP A 26 11.05 -7.59 -2.17
N PHE A 27 10.87 -8.81 -2.67
CA PHE A 27 9.66 -9.19 -3.40
C PHE A 27 9.38 -10.69 -3.27
N SER A 28 8.13 -11.08 -3.54
CA SER A 28 7.73 -12.48 -3.65
C SER A 28 6.76 -12.68 -4.81
N GLY A 29 6.50 -13.93 -5.19
CA GLY A 29 5.43 -14.24 -6.15
C GLY A 29 5.82 -14.33 -7.63
N LEU A 30 7.11 -14.31 -7.98
CA LEU A 30 7.60 -14.55 -9.36
C LEU A 30 7.50 -16.03 -9.80
N LEU A 31 6.50 -16.75 -9.30
CA LEU A 31 6.26 -18.13 -9.66
C LEU A 31 5.20 -18.21 -10.76
N THR A 32 5.43 -19.14 -11.68
CA THR A 32 4.48 -19.46 -12.74
C THR A 32 3.99 -20.89 -12.55
N SER A 33 2.66 -21.07 -12.53
CA SER A 33 2.02 -22.38 -12.51
C SER A 33 1.48 -22.74 -13.88
N SER A 34 1.50 -24.02 -14.22
CA SER A 34 0.88 -24.54 -15.43
C SER A 34 -0.22 -25.54 -15.09
N GLN A 35 -1.36 -25.41 -15.76
CA GLN A 35 -2.39 -26.45 -15.69
C GLN A 35 -2.06 -27.55 -16.70
N ILE A 36 -2.00 -28.81 -16.24
CA ILE A 36 -1.64 -29.95 -17.06
C ILE A 36 -2.87 -30.81 -17.32
N LEU A 37 -3.25 -30.98 -18.58
CA LEU A 37 -4.18 -32.01 -19.02
C LEU A 37 -3.43 -33.31 -19.23
N VAL A 38 -3.90 -34.37 -18.57
CA VAL A 38 -3.39 -35.73 -18.78
C VAL A 38 -4.41 -36.50 -19.60
N ASN A 39 -4.05 -36.83 -20.84
CA ASN A 39 -4.88 -37.68 -21.69
C ASN A 39 -4.38 -39.12 -21.61
N ASP A 40 -5.28 -40.04 -21.26
CA ASP A 40 -5.04 -41.47 -21.43
C ASP A 40 -5.16 -41.82 -22.91
N THR A 41 -4.17 -42.51 -23.45
CA THR A 41 -4.22 -43.05 -24.81
C THR A 41 -4.39 -44.57 -24.76
N GLU A 42 -4.94 -45.16 -25.82
CA GLU A 42 -5.29 -46.60 -25.91
C GLU A 42 -4.13 -47.58 -25.65
N ASN A 43 -2.88 -47.08 -25.56
CA ASN A 43 -1.67 -47.88 -25.34
C ASN A 43 -1.05 -47.73 -23.94
N PHE A 44 -1.83 -47.36 -22.91
CA PHE A 44 -1.32 -47.10 -21.54
C PHE A 44 -0.27 -45.97 -21.46
N ILE A 45 -0.15 -45.14 -22.49
CA ILE A 45 0.75 -43.98 -22.50
C ILE A 45 -0.07 -42.75 -22.07
N LYS A 46 0.36 -42.10 -20.99
CA LYS A 46 -0.17 -40.80 -20.56
C LYS A 46 0.50 -39.69 -21.36
N ARG A 47 -0.30 -38.86 -22.05
CA ARG A 47 0.19 -37.65 -22.71
C ARG A 47 -0.19 -36.43 -21.88
N ASN A 48 0.82 -35.76 -21.35
CA ASN A 48 0.66 -34.50 -20.63
C ASN A 48 0.69 -33.34 -21.63
N ARG A 49 -0.30 -32.44 -21.58
CA ARG A 49 -0.33 -31.19 -22.34
C ARG A 49 -0.54 -30.03 -21.39
N ILE A 50 0.21 -28.95 -21.58
CA ILE A 50 -0.03 -27.69 -20.88
C ILE A 50 -1.27 -27.05 -21.48
N LEU A 51 -2.25 -26.72 -20.64
CA LEU A 51 -3.50 -26.06 -21.03
C LEU A 51 -3.38 -24.54 -20.95
N SER A 52 -2.92 -24.07 -19.80
CA SER A 52 -2.79 -22.65 -19.49
C SER A 52 -1.58 -22.41 -18.61
N LEU A 53 -1.09 -21.18 -18.69
CA LEU A 53 -0.04 -20.65 -17.83
C LEU A 53 -0.69 -19.58 -16.95
N GLU A 54 -0.51 -19.71 -15.65
CA GLU A 54 -1.01 -18.75 -14.67
C GLU A 54 0.18 -18.14 -13.93
N TYR A 55 0.20 -16.81 -13.87
CA TYR A 55 1.21 -16.08 -13.12
C TYR A 55 0.67 -15.73 -11.75
N ASN A 56 1.46 -15.97 -10.71
CA ASN A 56 1.07 -15.62 -9.35
C ASN A 56 1.09 -14.11 -9.14
N GLU A 57 0.38 -13.68 -8.10
CA GLU A 57 0.47 -12.31 -7.61
C GLU A 57 1.89 -12.04 -7.12
N VAL A 58 2.41 -10.86 -7.46
CA VAL A 58 3.73 -10.40 -7.06
C VAL A 58 3.56 -9.37 -5.97
N VAL A 59 4.19 -9.59 -4.81
CA VAL A 59 4.21 -8.64 -3.70
C VAL A 59 5.57 -7.96 -3.68
N LEU A 60 5.57 -6.64 -3.82
CA LEU A 60 6.76 -5.79 -3.81
C LEU A 60 6.83 -5.03 -2.49
N THR A 61 7.98 -5.08 -1.81
CA THR A 61 8.23 -4.34 -0.57
C THR A 61 9.17 -3.18 -0.86
N LEU A 62 8.69 -1.96 -0.63
CA LEU A 62 9.37 -0.71 -0.97
C LEU A 62 9.93 -0.04 0.30
N PRO A 63 11.14 0.53 0.22
CA PRO A 63 11.66 1.37 1.29
C PRO A 63 10.78 2.61 1.49
N PHE A 64 10.65 3.05 2.74
CA PHE A 64 9.97 4.28 3.10
C PHE A 64 10.99 5.29 3.69
N PRO A 65 10.95 6.58 3.33
CA PRO A 65 9.97 7.25 2.47
C PRO A 65 10.04 6.82 1.00
N LEU A 66 8.89 6.90 0.31
CA LEU A 66 8.77 6.52 -1.09
C LEU A 66 9.61 7.45 -1.98
N ALA A 67 10.39 6.86 -2.88
CA ALA A 67 11.02 7.61 -3.97
C ALA A 67 9.95 8.14 -4.94
N GLU A 68 10.26 9.22 -5.66
CA GLU A 68 9.31 9.92 -6.53
C GLU A 68 8.54 9.00 -7.51
N PRO A 69 9.17 8.02 -8.20
CA PRO A 69 8.43 7.09 -9.06
C PRO A 69 7.42 6.23 -8.30
N ALA A 70 7.77 5.76 -7.09
CA ALA A 70 6.84 5.00 -6.25
C ALA A 70 5.74 5.89 -5.67
N LYS A 71 6.06 7.14 -5.29
CA LYS A 71 5.06 8.09 -4.80
C LYS A 71 3.98 8.34 -5.86
N LYS A 72 4.37 8.60 -7.11
CA LYS A 72 3.44 8.79 -8.24
C LYS A 72 2.60 7.55 -8.51
N LEU A 73 3.16 6.35 -8.34
CA LEU A 73 2.42 5.10 -8.45
C LEU A 73 1.33 5.00 -7.37
N PHE A 74 1.67 5.30 -6.11
CA PHE A 74 0.71 5.32 -5.01
C PHE A 74 -0.37 6.40 -5.22
N GLU A 75 0.02 7.61 -5.62
CA GLU A 75 -0.91 8.70 -5.95
C GLU A 75 -1.84 8.30 -7.11
N GLY A 76 -1.31 7.65 -8.16
CA GLY A 76 -2.09 7.19 -9.30
C GLY A 76 -3.10 6.10 -8.93
N ALA A 77 -2.69 5.14 -8.12
CA ALA A 77 -3.56 4.07 -7.64
C ALA A 77 -4.66 4.62 -6.69
N MET A 78 -4.30 5.51 -5.75
CA MET A 78 -5.28 6.13 -4.84
C MET A 78 -6.31 7.00 -5.56
N ASN A 79 -5.91 7.65 -6.65
CA ASN A 79 -6.81 8.51 -7.43
C ASN A 79 -7.50 7.75 -8.58
N GLY A 80 -7.24 6.45 -8.74
CA GLY A 80 -7.83 5.65 -9.80
C GLY A 80 -7.34 5.98 -11.21
N THR A 81 -6.27 6.78 -11.34
CA THR A 81 -5.69 7.16 -12.64
C THR A 81 -4.69 6.12 -13.15
N LEU A 82 -4.31 5.18 -12.29
CA LEU A 82 -3.37 4.11 -12.62
C LEU A 82 -3.86 2.78 -12.05
N THR A 83 -4.30 1.90 -12.93
CA THR A 83 -4.81 0.56 -12.62
C THR A 83 -3.89 -0.56 -13.10
N SER A 84 -3.03 -0.27 -14.07
CA SER A 84 -2.03 -1.21 -14.58
C SER A 84 -0.68 -0.54 -14.84
N VAL A 85 0.40 -1.31 -14.66
CA VAL A 85 1.78 -0.86 -14.85
C VAL A 85 2.65 -1.90 -15.53
N PHE A 86 3.59 -1.44 -16.35
CA PHE A 86 4.71 -2.26 -16.79
C PHE A 86 5.83 -2.14 -15.76
N THR A 87 6.35 -3.29 -15.31
CA THR A 87 7.30 -3.30 -14.19
C THR A 87 8.50 -4.19 -14.51
N THR A 88 9.71 -3.70 -14.27
CA THR A 88 10.93 -4.50 -14.35
C THR A 88 11.56 -4.63 -12.98
N ILE A 89 11.84 -5.87 -12.56
CA ILE A 89 12.59 -6.17 -11.34
C ILE A 89 13.99 -6.63 -11.75
N SER A 90 15.01 -5.83 -11.47
CA SER A 90 16.40 -6.14 -11.79
C SER A 90 17.16 -6.60 -10.55
N ARG A 91 17.81 -7.76 -10.63
CA ARG A 91 18.78 -8.21 -9.63
C ARG A 91 20.14 -7.64 -9.97
N LEU A 92 20.79 -7.04 -8.98
CA LEU A 92 22.06 -6.34 -9.15
C LEU A 92 23.19 -7.02 -8.36
N ASP A 93 24.42 -6.86 -8.87
CA ASP A 93 25.64 -7.17 -8.13
C ASP A 93 26.01 -6.06 -7.12
N GLN A 94 27.18 -6.16 -6.48
CA GLN A 94 27.66 -5.17 -5.51
C GLN A 94 28.02 -3.81 -6.14
N GLN A 95 28.32 -3.81 -7.44
CA GLN A 95 28.65 -2.63 -8.24
C GLN A 95 27.41 -2.01 -8.91
N SER A 96 26.21 -2.54 -8.61
CA SER A 96 24.94 -2.17 -9.23
C SER A 96 24.83 -2.52 -10.71
N ASN A 97 25.58 -3.52 -11.20
CA ASN A 97 25.37 -4.06 -12.54
C ASN A 97 24.24 -5.08 -12.54
N GLN A 98 23.42 -5.07 -13.59
CA GLN A 98 22.31 -5.99 -13.75
C GLN A 98 22.80 -7.40 -14.07
N ILE A 99 22.45 -8.36 -13.21
CA ILE A 99 22.72 -9.79 -13.36
C ILE A 99 21.57 -10.49 -14.10
N GLN A 100 20.33 -10.08 -13.82
CA GLN A 100 19.10 -10.62 -14.42
C GLN A 100 17.97 -9.62 -14.21
N SER A 101 16.97 -9.64 -15.08
CA SER A 101 15.73 -8.89 -14.92
C SER A 101 14.50 -9.78 -15.14
N TYR A 102 13.46 -9.46 -14.41
CA TYR A 102 12.12 -9.97 -14.66
C TYR A 102 11.29 -8.81 -15.19
N GLU A 103 10.74 -8.96 -16.39
CA GLU A 103 9.82 -8.01 -16.99
C GLU A 103 8.41 -8.52 -16.76
N LEU A 104 7.63 -7.75 -16.02
CA LEU A 104 6.26 -8.03 -15.67
C LEU A 104 5.37 -7.12 -16.53
N GLY A 105 4.71 -7.73 -17.50
CA GLY A 105 3.90 -7.00 -18.47
C GLY A 105 2.46 -6.79 -17.99
N ASN A 106 1.95 -5.58 -18.25
CA ASN A 106 0.57 -5.16 -17.99
C ASN A 106 0.06 -5.62 -16.60
N CYS A 107 0.78 -5.24 -15.54
CA CYS A 107 0.47 -5.67 -14.18
C CYS A 107 -0.72 -4.89 -13.63
N GLU A 108 -1.83 -5.57 -13.37
CA GLU A 108 -2.92 -5.02 -12.59
C GLU A 108 -2.45 -4.74 -11.16
N ILE A 109 -2.73 -3.54 -10.66
CA ILE A 109 -2.49 -3.19 -9.26
C ILE A 109 -3.64 -3.77 -8.45
N LEU A 110 -3.35 -4.69 -7.53
CA LEU A 110 -4.36 -5.32 -6.68
C LEU A 110 -4.46 -4.64 -5.31
N GLU A 111 -3.35 -4.12 -4.80
CA GLU A 111 -3.32 -3.49 -3.48
C GLU A 111 -2.09 -2.60 -3.36
N ILE A 112 -2.26 -1.44 -2.74
CA ILE A 112 -1.15 -0.66 -2.18
C ILE A 112 -1.37 -0.52 -0.67
N ALA A 113 -0.31 -0.63 0.11
CA ALA A 113 -0.37 -0.46 1.55
C ALA A 113 0.80 0.39 2.05
N PHE A 114 0.48 1.31 2.94
CA PHE A 114 1.47 2.11 3.66
C PHE A 114 2.00 1.37 4.90
N PRO A 115 3.15 1.78 5.46
CA PRO A 115 3.70 1.12 6.64
C PRO A 115 2.72 1.09 7.82
N THR A 116 2.68 -0.03 8.55
CA THR A 116 2.08 -0.05 9.89
C THR A 116 2.85 0.89 10.82
N LEU A 117 2.12 1.56 11.70
CA LEU A 117 2.68 2.53 12.64
C LEU A 117 2.48 2.05 14.07
N ASN A 118 3.54 2.17 14.87
CA ASN A 118 3.53 1.71 16.26
C ASN A 118 4.55 2.51 17.08
N ALA A 119 4.04 3.26 18.05
CA ALA A 119 4.82 4.15 18.92
C ALA A 119 5.88 3.40 19.74
N SER A 120 5.69 2.10 20.00
CA SER A 120 6.67 1.29 20.75
C SER A 120 7.69 0.57 19.87
N SER A 121 7.52 0.60 18.55
CA SER A 121 8.38 -0.14 17.62
C SER A 121 9.60 0.67 17.20
N LYS A 122 10.74 -0.01 17.06
CA LYS A 122 11.98 0.57 16.50
C LYS A 122 12.27 0.05 15.09
N ASP A 123 11.31 -0.68 14.52
CA ASP A 123 11.47 -1.33 13.24
C ASP A 123 11.35 -0.33 12.09
N ALA A 124 12.01 -0.66 10.99
CA ALA A 124 11.89 0.11 9.77
C ALA A 124 10.49 -0.09 9.16
N GLY A 125 9.84 1.00 8.75
CA GLY A 125 8.58 0.93 8.02
C GLY A 125 8.81 0.72 6.53
N PHE A 126 7.99 -0.13 5.92
CA PHE A 126 7.99 -0.42 4.50
C PHE A 126 6.59 -0.27 3.93
N ALA A 127 6.49 0.22 2.70
CA ALA A 127 5.25 0.19 1.94
C ALA A 127 5.23 -1.08 1.07
N SER A 128 4.05 -1.52 0.65
CA SER A 128 3.92 -2.66 -0.24
C SER A 128 2.98 -2.40 -1.41
N ILE A 129 3.23 -3.11 -2.52
CA ILE A 129 2.35 -3.17 -3.67
C ILE A 129 2.13 -4.64 -4.03
N ARG A 130 0.89 -5.02 -4.22
CA ARG A 130 0.50 -6.34 -4.75
C ARG A 130 0.04 -6.15 -6.19
N LEU A 131 0.64 -6.93 -7.09
CA LEU A 131 0.44 -6.83 -8.54
C LEU A 131 0.02 -8.19 -9.11
N LYS A 132 -0.80 -8.19 -10.15
CA LYS A 132 -1.07 -9.38 -10.97
C LYS A 132 -0.53 -9.16 -12.38
N PRO A 133 0.61 -9.77 -12.75
CA PRO A 133 1.14 -9.66 -14.10
C PRO A 133 0.35 -10.51 -15.09
N GLU A 134 0.22 -10.04 -16.33
CA GLU A 134 -0.29 -10.85 -17.45
C GLU A 134 0.77 -11.81 -17.99
N HIS A 135 2.04 -11.41 -17.92
CA HIS A 135 3.19 -12.26 -18.23
C HIS A 135 4.45 -11.85 -17.47
N ILE A 136 5.38 -12.79 -17.34
CA ILE A 136 6.68 -12.59 -16.71
C ILE A 136 7.76 -13.13 -17.65
N ASP A 137 8.63 -12.25 -18.13
CA ASP A 137 9.78 -12.62 -18.95
C ASP A 137 11.08 -12.49 -18.15
N LEU A 138 11.91 -13.54 -18.16
CA LEU A 138 13.23 -13.53 -17.54
C LEU A 138 14.30 -13.24 -18.60
N THR A 139 15.03 -12.15 -18.39
CA THR A 139 16.17 -11.78 -19.23
C THR A 139 17.46 -11.86 -18.42
N LEU A 140 18.48 -12.54 -18.96
CA LEU A 140 19.81 -12.52 -18.37
C LEU A 140 20.42 -11.13 -18.54
N GLY A 141 21.02 -10.61 -17.47
CA GLY A 141 21.61 -9.29 -17.46
C GLY A 141 22.82 -9.20 -18.40
N ASN A 142 23.01 -8.03 -18.99
CA ASN A 142 24.14 -7.70 -19.86
C ASN A 142 25.30 -7.04 -19.09
N ASN A 143 25.31 -7.15 -17.75
CA ASN A 143 26.23 -6.44 -16.85
C ASN A 143 26.24 -4.91 -17.02
N SER A 144 25.17 -4.32 -17.60
CA SER A 144 25.02 -2.87 -17.62
C SER A 144 24.77 -2.34 -16.22
N ARG A 145 25.33 -1.17 -15.94
CA ARG A 145 25.19 -0.51 -14.64
C ARG A 145 23.81 0.13 -14.53
N VAL A 146 23.05 -0.25 -13.50
CA VAL A 146 21.77 0.37 -13.16
C VAL A 146 22.03 1.58 -12.27
N THR A 147 21.63 2.75 -12.74
CA THR A 147 21.71 3.98 -11.96
C THR A 147 20.54 4.05 -11.00
N LEU A 148 20.80 3.71 -9.74
CA LEU A 148 19.87 3.96 -8.64
C LEU A 148 20.03 5.41 -8.15
N PRO A 149 18.93 6.10 -7.81
CA PRO A 149 19.00 7.44 -7.25
C PRO A 149 19.86 7.45 -5.98
N THR A 150 20.87 8.32 -5.97
CA THR A 150 21.89 8.46 -4.93
C THR A 150 21.36 9.10 -3.65
N ASN A 151 20.27 8.57 -3.07
CA ASN A 151 19.73 9.10 -1.82
C ASN A 151 20.34 8.48 -0.55
N THR A 152 21.42 7.71 -0.69
CA THR A 152 22.01 6.92 0.41
C THR A 152 22.99 7.68 1.31
N GLY A 153 23.12 9.01 1.16
CA GLY A 153 24.01 9.79 2.03
C GLY A 153 23.42 10.18 3.38
N LYS A 154 22.10 10.38 3.50
CA LYS A 154 21.53 11.09 4.68
C LYS A 154 20.12 10.70 5.12
N ILE A 155 19.34 9.94 4.35
CA ILE A 155 17.98 9.58 4.76
C ILE A 155 18.06 8.27 5.55
N LYS A 156 18.08 8.41 6.88
CA LYS A 156 17.94 7.29 7.82
C LYS A 156 16.62 6.58 7.51
N ALA A 157 16.62 5.25 7.52
CA ALA A 157 15.41 4.45 7.30
C ALA A 157 14.27 4.97 8.19
N PHE A 158 13.08 5.12 7.62
CA PHE A 158 11.89 5.50 8.36
C PHE A 158 11.63 4.47 9.46
N VAL A 159 11.35 4.93 10.68
CA VAL A 159 11.02 4.08 11.83
C VAL A 159 9.53 4.19 12.08
N SER A 160 8.84 3.06 12.25
CA SER A 160 7.37 3.01 12.39
C SER A 160 6.81 3.76 13.60
N SER A 161 7.66 4.19 14.55
CA SER A 161 7.27 5.06 15.67
C SER A 161 7.22 6.54 15.33
N ASN A 162 7.77 6.95 14.18
CA ASN A 162 7.90 8.37 13.82
C ASN A 162 6.66 8.82 13.05
N TYR A 163 5.53 8.93 13.72
CA TYR A 163 4.29 9.36 13.09
C TYR A 163 3.46 10.24 14.01
N GLU A 164 2.48 10.89 13.42
CA GLU A 164 1.43 11.62 14.13
C GLU A 164 0.12 11.38 13.39
N PHE A 165 -0.95 11.09 14.13
CA PHE A 165 -2.29 11.00 13.58
C PHE A 165 -3.17 12.07 14.23
N GLU A 166 -3.51 13.08 13.45
CA GLU A 166 -4.43 14.14 13.83
C GLU A 166 -5.84 13.75 13.38
N ILE A 167 -6.81 13.75 14.29
CA ILE A 167 -8.23 13.58 13.96
C ILE A 167 -8.95 14.85 14.39
N ASP A 168 -9.71 15.44 13.48
CA ASP A 168 -10.40 16.69 13.70
C ASP A 168 -11.28 16.60 14.96
N THR A 169 -11.21 17.66 15.78
CA THR A 169 -12.02 17.82 17.01
C THR A 169 -11.81 16.72 18.07
N ILE A 170 -10.72 15.96 18.00
CA ILE A 170 -10.27 15.03 19.05
C ILE A 170 -8.96 15.56 19.65
N SER A 171 -9.00 16.03 20.89
CA SER A 171 -7.77 16.38 21.61
C SER A 171 -6.91 15.14 21.85
N ASN A 172 -5.58 15.31 21.76
CA ASN A 172 -4.59 14.26 21.97
C ASN A 172 -4.70 13.05 21.01
N SER A 173 -5.27 13.20 19.81
CA SER A 173 -5.25 12.13 18.80
C SER A 173 -3.81 11.68 18.47
N ASN A 174 -2.81 12.54 18.68
CA ASN A 174 -1.39 12.21 18.55
C ASN A 174 -0.87 11.19 19.59
N LYS A 175 -1.69 10.76 20.56
CA LYS A 175 -1.38 9.70 21.53
C LYS A 175 -1.80 8.30 21.08
N ILE A 176 -2.33 8.16 19.85
CA ILE A 176 -2.61 6.86 19.24
C ILE A 176 -1.32 6.03 19.19
N SER A 177 -1.35 4.85 19.82
CA SER A 177 -0.17 4.00 20.03
C SER A 177 0.16 3.08 18.86
N LYS A 178 -0.86 2.71 18.07
CA LYS A 178 -0.72 1.93 16.84
C LYS A 178 -1.74 2.39 15.81
N VAL A 179 -1.35 2.35 14.54
CA VAL A 179 -2.23 2.54 13.38
C VAL A 179 -1.92 1.41 12.40
N SER A 180 -2.94 0.67 11.97
CA SER A 180 -2.79 -0.34 10.92
C SER A 180 -2.40 0.32 9.58
N PRO A 181 -1.91 -0.46 8.60
CA PRO A 181 -1.66 0.05 7.26
C PRO A 181 -2.89 0.74 6.66
N VAL A 182 -2.72 1.96 6.15
CA VAL A 182 -3.66 2.51 5.18
C VAL A 182 -3.52 1.67 3.91
N THR A 183 -4.61 1.00 3.50
CA THR A 183 -4.61 0.04 2.40
C THR A 183 -5.67 0.41 1.39
N ILE A 184 -5.30 0.42 0.11
CA ILE A 184 -6.17 0.77 -1.00
C ILE A 184 -6.19 -0.39 -2.00
N ILE A 185 -7.40 -0.81 -2.39
CA ILE A 185 -7.66 -1.85 -3.38
C ILE A 185 -8.46 -1.22 -4.53
N PRO A 186 -7.85 -0.98 -5.71
CA PRO A 186 -8.62 -0.65 -6.89
C PRO A 186 -9.33 -1.91 -7.41
N HIS A 187 -10.64 -1.82 -7.61
CA HIS A 187 -11.44 -2.89 -8.21
C HIS A 187 -11.63 -2.60 -9.69
N LEU A 188 -11.26 -3.55 -10.53
CA LEU A 188 -11.44 -3.42 -11.98
C LEU A 188 -12.75 -4.04 -12.43
N ASN A 189 -13.37 -3.42 -13.43
CA ASN A 189 -14.53 -3.97 -14.11
C ASN A 189 -14.14 -5.26 -14.84
N SER A 190 -15.13 -6.13 -15.08
CA SER A 190 -14.90 -7.33 -15.89
C SER A 190 -14.88 -7.04 -17.40
N ASN A 191 -15.31 -5.83 -17.82
CA ASN A 191 -15.42 -5.44 -19.22
C ASN A 191 -14.13 -4.78 -19.73
N ARG A 192 -13.20 -5.62 -20.21
CA ARG A 192 -11.88 -5.22 -20.74
C ARG A 192 -11.92 -4.23 -21.92
N ASP A 193 -13.07 -4.00 -22.54
CA ASP A 193 -13.24 -3.11 -23.71
C ASP A 193 -13.32 -1.62 -23.32
N LEU A 194 -13.43 -1.29 -22.04
CA LEU A 194 -13.49 0.09 -21.58
C LEU A 194 -12.07 0.69 -21.47
N LYS A 195 -11.90 1.91 -21.99
CA LYS A 195 -10.63 2.64 -21.93
C LYS A 195 -10.18 2.96 -20.49
N ASN A 196 -11.10 2.85 -19.53
CA ASN A 196 -10.83 2.90 -18.11
C ASN A 196 -11.52 1.70 -17.45
N ASN A 197 -10.74 0.70 -17.04
CA ASN A 197 -11.26 -0.52 -16.43
C ASN A 197 -11.46 -0.39 -14.92
N LEU A 198 -11.30 0.80 -14.32
CA LEU A 198 -11.60 0.99 -12.90
C LEU A 198 -13.12 1.02 -12.67
N ASP A 199 -13.60 0.18 -11.76
CA ASP A 199 -14.98 0.21 -11.26
C ASP A 199 -15.08 1.16 -10.06
N PHE A 200 -14.42 0.80 -8.96
CA PHE A 200 -14.32 1.64 -7.76
C PHE A 200 -13.00 1.42 -7.02
N ILE A 201 -12.73 2.26 -6.03
CA ILE A 201 -11.57 2.14 -5.14
C ILE A 201 -12.09 1.83 -3.74
N GLU A 202 -11.63 0.72 -3.18
CA GLU A 202 -11.89 0.35 -1.80
C GLU A 202 -10.77 0.87 -0.91
N PHE A 203 -11.14 1.66 0.09
CA PHE A 203 -10.27 2.04 1.19
C PHE A 203 -10.55 1.12 2.38
N LYS A 204 -9.59 0.27 2.76
CA LYS A 204 -9.79 -0.60 3.92
C LYS A 204 -9.85 0.22 5.20
N SER A 205 -10.67 -0.25 6.15
CA SER A 205 -10.69 0.28 7.51
C SER A 205 -9.28 0.31 8.11
N ILE A 206 -9.01 1.36 8.90
CA ILE A 206 -7.81 1.43 9.73
C ILE A 206 -8.14 1.09 11.17
N GLU A 207 -7.30 0.28 11.79
CA GLU A 207 -7.38 -0.01 13.21
C GLU A 207 -6.42 0.90 13.96
N ILE A 208 -6.93 1.64 14.94
CA ILE A 208 -6.11 2.41 15.86
C ILE A 208 -6.15 1.79 17.25
N THR A 209 -5.03 1.88 17.98
CA THR A 209 -4.97 1.41 19.37
C THR A 209 -4.69 2.59 20.31
N LEU A 210 -5.53 2.75 21.31
CA LEU A 210 -5.43 3.77 22.35
C LEU A 210 -5.24 3.10 23.72
N SER A 211 -4.64 3.83 24.66
CA SER A 211 -4.66 3.45 26.07
C SER A 211 -5.99 3.83 26.70
N GLU A 212 -6.37 3.16 27.79
CA GLU A 212 -7.58 3.50 28.55
C GLU A 212 -7.59 4.94 29.07
N SER A 213 -6.44 5.53 29.41
CA SER A 213 -6.41 6.93 29.82
C SER A 213 -6.80 7.88 28.68
N GLU A 214 -6.41 7.57 27.43
CA GLU A 214 -6.79 8.37 26.27
C GLU A 214 -8.26 8.18 25.90
N ILE A 215 -8.81 6.95 26.04
CA ILE A 215 -10.23 6.74 25.75
C ILE A 215 -11.14 7.47 26.72
N ASN A 216 -10.69 7.70 27.96
CA ASN A 216 -11.43 8.45 28.97
C ASN A 216 -11.40 9.98 28.73
N ASN A 217 -10.70 10.44 27.69
CA ASN A 217 -10.81 11.81 27.22
C ASN A 217 -12.25 12.10 26.78
N ALA A 218 -12.76 13.28 27.14
CA ALA A 218 -14.12 13.71 26.83
C ALA A 218 -14.44 13.66 25.33
N ASP A 219 -13.50 14.00 24.46
CA ASP A 219 -13.72 14.05 23.00
C ASP A 219 -13.90 12.64 22.43
N TRP A 220 -13.04 11.70 22.84
CA TRP A 220 -13.14 10.29 22.46
C TRP A 220 -14.43 9.65 23.00
N GLN A 221 -14.76 9.90 24.27
CA GLN A 221 -16.00 9.42 24.86
C GLN A 221 -17.22 10.00 24.14
N SER A 222 -17.22 11.28 23.80
CA SER A 222 -18.32 11.90 23.06
C SER A 222 -18.49 11.23 21.71
N TRP A 223 -17.40 11.09 20.95
CA TRP A 223 -17.45 10.49 19.63
C TRP A 223 -17.90 9.02 19.67
N LEU A 224 -17.40 8.23 20.62
CA LEU A 224 -17.84 6.85 20.83
C LEU A 224 -19.31 6.77 21.25
N ASN A 225 -19.76 7.64 22.15
CA ASN A 225 -21.16 7.67 22.58
C ASN A 225 -22.08 8.06 21.42
N ASP A 226 -21.68 9.02 20.59
CA ASP A 226 -22.43 9.41 19.39
C ASP A 226 -22.51 8.27 18.39
N PHE A 227 -21.42 7.52 18.20
CA PHE A 227 -21.42 6.29 17.41
C PHE A 227 -22.41 5.26 17.95
N VAL A 228 -22.29 4.89 19.23
CA VAL A 228 -23.10 3.82 19.85
C VAL A 228 -24.59 4.21 19.95
N LYS A 229 -24.89 5.46 20.31
CA LYS A 229 -26.27 5.89 20.63
C LYS A 229 -27.00 6.48 19.44
N ASN A 230 -26.29 7.25 18.59
CA ASN A 230 -26.91 8.10 17.58
C ASN A 230 -26.68 7.62 16.15
N GLN A 231 -26.02 6.47 15.95
CA GLN A 231 -25.64 5.94 14.63
C GLN A 231 -24.94 7.03 13.81
N GLN A 232 -23.79 7.47 14.32
CA GLN A 232 -22.94 8.58 13.84
C GLN A 232 -23.32 9.10 12.44
N LYS A 233 -23.91 10.30 12.37
CA LYS A 233 -24.36 10.91 11.12
C LYS A 233 -23.29 11.72 10.38
N GLU A 234 -22.24 12.14 11.10
CA GLU A 234 -21.19 13.01 10.56
C GLU A 234 -19.81 12.38 10.77
N GLY A 235 -19.05 12.25 9.69
CA GLY A 235 -17.67 11.77 9.72
C GLY A 235 -16.71 12.86 10.17
N ARG A 236 -15.53 12.47 10.66
CA ARG A 236 -14.45 13.41 11.02
C ARG A 236 -13.32 13.34 9.99
N ASN A 237 -12.58 14.41 9.74
CA ASN A 237 -11.38 14.26 8.92
C ASN A 237 -10.16 13.95 9.79
N GLY A 238 -9.09 13.50 9.16
CA GLY A 238 -7.83 13.30 9.84
C GLY A 238 -6.64 13.38 8.90
N VAL A 239 -5.45 13.52 9.49
CA VAL A 239 -4.18 13.58 8.76
C VAL A 239 -3.18 12.66 9.45
N LEU A 240 -2.73 11.65 8.73
CA LEU A 240 -1.67 10.74 9.14
C LEU A 240 -0.33 11.21 8.56
N LYS A 241 0.57 11.67 9.43
CA LYS A 241 1.89 12.19 9.05
C LYS A 241 2.96 11.14 9.35
N TYR A 242 3.81 10.87 8.36
CA TYR A 242 5.01 10.06 8.51
C TYR A 242 6.19 11.00 8.70
N LEU A 243 6.83 10.98 9.86
CA LEU A 243 7.78 12.00 10.28
C LEU A 243 9.24 11.54 10.17
N THR A 244 10.14 12.50 10.04
CA THR A 244 11.57 12.31 10.27
C THR A 244 11.86 11.96 11.73
N ALA A 245 13.07 11.47 12.00
CA ALA A 245 13.50 11.06 13.35
C ALA A 245 13.52 12.18 14.41
N ASP A 246 13.45 13.44 13.99
CA ASP A 246 13.33 14.61 14.86
C ASP A 246 11.86 15.00 15.14
N PHE A 247 10.89 14.26 14.57
CA PHE A 247 9.45 14.51 14.67
C PHE A 247 9.00 15.90 14.15
N LYS A 248 9.82 16.56 13.32
CA LYS A 248 9.52 17.93 12.83
C LYS A 248 9.14 17.99 11.37
N THR A 249 9.76 17.16 10.54
CA THR A 249 9.54 17.20 9.09
C THR A 249 8.66 16.03 8.69
N SER A 250 7.54 16.34 8.03
CA SER A 250 6.74 15.32 7.39
C SER A 250 7.39 14.84 6.09
N LEU A 251 7.60 13.53 6.00
CA LEU A 251 8.06 12.81 4.81
C LEU A 251 6.91 12.56 3.83
N LEU A 252 5.72 12.29 4.37
CA LEU A 252 4.50 12.00 3.64
C LEU A 252 3.32 12.24 4.57
N GLU A 253 2.21 12.74 4.04
CA GLU A 253 0.95 12.93 4.74
C GLU A 253 -0.15 12.24 3.97
N ILE A 254 -1.03 11.55 4.69
CA ILE A 254 -2.26 10.99 4.16
C ILE A 254 -3.40 11.72 4.84
N SER A 255 -4.13 12.53 4.07
CA SER A 255 -5.38 13.11 4.54
C SER A 255 -6.48 12.10 4.32
N VAL A 256 -7.23 11.76 5.37
CA VAL A 256 -8.38 10.87 5.35
C VAL A 256 -9.64 11.67 5.63
N PHE A 257 -10.71 11.37 4.92
CA PHE A 257 -11.95 12.16 4.96
C PHE A 257 -13.14 11.30 5.33
N ASN A 258 -14.06 11.87 6.09
CA ASN A 258 -15.25 11.19 6.61
C ASN A 258 -14.91 9.90 7.38
N LEU A 259 -14.09 10.02 8.42
CA LEU A 259 -13.80 8.94 9.37
C LEU A 259 -15.04 8.60 10.21
N PHE A 260 -15.39 7.33 10.22
CA PHE A 260 -16.46 6.74 11.04
C PHE A 260 -15.91 5.63 11.91
N ILE A 261 -16.38 5.54 13.15
CA ILE A 261 -16.12 4.36 13.97
C ILE A 261 -17.01 3.23 13.46
N ILE A 262 -16.47 2.03 13.29
CA ILE A 262 -17.25 0.83 12.91
C ILE A 262 -17.34 -0.14 14.08
N SER A 263 -16.21 -0.37 14.76
CA SER A 263 -16.14 -1.37 15.81
C SER A 263 -15.13 -0.95 16.89
N THR A 264 -15.31 -1.50 18.08
CA THR A 264 -14.37 -1.32 19.19
C THR A 264 -14.12 -2.65 19.88
N LEU A 265 -12.88 -2.86 20.30
CA LEU A 265 -12.44 -4.05 21.02
C LEU A 265 -11.61 -3.65 22.23
N PHE A 266 -12.09 -4.03 23.42
CA PHE A 266 -11.39 -3.80 24.67
C PHE A 266 -10.43 -4.94 24.98
N HIS A 267 -9.17 -4.60 25.23
CA HIS A 267 -8.12 -5.52 25.64
C HIS A 267 -7.87 -5.34 27.13
N ASN A 268 -8.16 -6.36 27.93
CA ASN A 268 -7.86 -6.38 29.35
C ASN A 268 -6.57 -7.17 29.58
N ASP A 269 -5.44 -6.56 29.21
CA ASP A 269 -4.10 -7.10 29.50
C ASP A 269 -3.68 -6.66 30.91
N SER A 270 -3.05 -7.57 31.66
CA SER A 270 -2.69 -7.42 33.08
C SER A 270 -1.75 -6.25 33.44
N GLN A 271 -1.33 -5.44 32.47
CA GLN A 271 -0.43 -4.31 32.69
C GLN A 271 -1.03 -2.95 32.30
N LEU A 272 -1.86 -2.88 31.25
CA LEU A 272 -2.52 -1.65 30.80
C LEU A 272 -3.75 -2.02 29.96
N ALA A 273 -4.93 -1.53 30.34
CA ALA A 273 -6.11 -1.66 29.49
C ALA A 273 -5.95 -0.81 28.22
N LYS A 274 -6.35 -1.40 27.10
CA LYS A 274 -6.27 -0.78 25.77
C LYS A 274 -7.60 -0.97 25.04
N ILE A 275 -7.84 -0.10 24.08
CA ILE A 275 -8.96 -0.23 23.15
C ILE A 275 -8.41 -0.17 21.73
N THR A 276 -8.86 -1.11 20.91
CA THR A 276 -8.71 -1.02 19.45
C THR A 276 -10.01 -0.47 18.88
N ILE A 277 -9.90 0.54 18.04
CA ILE A 277 -11.04 1.14 17.33
C ILE A 277 -10.80 0.92 15.84
N GLU A 278 -11.78 0.35 15.17
CA GLU A 278 -11.80 0.25 13.72
C GLU A 278 -12.48 1.49 13.13
N LEU A 279 -11.79 2.16 12.22
CA LEU A 279 -12.24 3.37 11.55
C LEU A 279 -12.39 3.13 10.04
N MET A 280 -13.57 3.43 9.51
CA MET A 280 -13.81 3.56 8.06
C MET A 280 -13.50 4.98 7.62
N PHE A 281 -13.17 5.19 6.34
CA PHE A 281 -13.15 6.50 5.72
C PHE A 281 -13.55 6.38 4.24
N ASP A 282 -14.13 7.45 3.69
CA ASP A 282 -14.67 7.42 2.33
C ASP A 282 -13.58 7.59 1.27
N PHE A 283 -12.60 8.45 1.53
CA PHE A 283 -11.49 8.67 0.62
C PHE A 283 -10.26 9.20 1.34
N ALA A 284 -9.10 9.06 0.69
CA ALA A 284 -7.84 9.59 1.16
C ALA A 284 -7.02 10.24 0.05
N THR A 285 -6.20 11.22 0.41
CA THR A 285 -5.26 11.88 -0.51
C THR A 285 -3.86 11.92 0.07
N ILE A 286 -2.86 11.79 -0.80
CA ILE A 286 -1.46 11.95 -0.40
C ILE A 286 -1.06 13.40 -0.59
N THR A 287 -0.57 14.03 0.47
CA THR A 287 0.12 15.32 0.41
C THR A 287 1.55 15.14 0.90
N GLY A 288 2.52 15.75 0.22
CA GLY A 288 3.90 15.62 0.67
C GLY A 288 4.88 16.40 -0.20
N LYS A 289 5.86 17.04 0.47
CA LYS A 289 6.97 17.72 -0.20
C LYS A 289 7.88 16.66 -0.82
N THR A 290 8.13 16.78 -2.13
CA THR A 290 9.22 16.05 -2.76
C THR A 290 10.53 16.63 -2.24
N THR A 291 11.30 15.87 -1.47
CA THR A 291 12.69 16.26 -1.18
C THR A 291 13.53 16.00 -2.43
N THR A 292 13.45 16.89 -3.42
CA THR A 292 14.52 17.02 -4.41
C THR A 292 15.74 17.65 -3.72
N PRO A 293 16.99 17.20 -4.00
CA PRO A 293 18.19 17.76 -3.37
C PRO A 293 18.48 19.23 -3.69
N GLU A 294 17.69 19.87 -4.55
CA GLU A 294 17.87 21.27 -4.92
C GLU A 294 16.58 22.03 -4.64
N GLY A 295 16.71 23.11 -3.86
CA GLY A 295 15.60 23.85 -3.29
C GLY A 295 14.69 24.46 -4.35
N ASN A 296 13.41 24.11 -4.27
CA ASN A 296 12.28 25.03 -4.27
C ASN A 296 11.01 24.22 -4.03
N ALA A 297 10.26 24.55 -2.97
CA ALA A 297 9.04 23.86 -2.61
C ALA A 297 7.94 24.20 -3.64
N ILE A 298 7.65 23.29 -4.56
CA ILE A 298 6.46 23.38 -5.40
C ILE A 298 5.32 22.68 -4.66
N ARG A 299 4.35 23.46 -4.19
CA ARG A 299 3.06 22.94 -3.72
C ARG A 299 2.22 22.66 -4.96
N SER A 300 1.99 21.39 -5.31
CA SER A 300 0.92 21.02 -6.24
C SER A 300 -0.35 20.80 -5.43
N ASN A 301 -1.35 21.67 -5.62
CA ASN A 301 -2.70 21.49 -5.11
C ASN A 301 -3.49 20.77 -6.22
N PRO A 302 -3.88 19.49 -6.07
CA PRO A 302 -4.76 18.87 -7.05
C PRO A 302 -6.19 19.38 -6.83
N GLU A 303 -6.69 20.24 -7.74
CA GLU A 303 -8.13 20.39 -7.91
C GLU A 303 -8.69 19.05 -8.42
N ILE A 304 -9.23 18.25 -7.51
CA ILE A 304 -9.98 17.04 -7.89
C ILE A 304 -11.36 17.51 -8.38
N LYS A 305 -11.58 17.49 -9.69
CA LYS A 305 -12.93 17.62 -10.27
C LYS A 305 -13.69 16.32 -10.03
N LEU A 306 -14.48 16.26 -8.97
CA LEU A 306 -15.48 15.20 -8.71
C LEU A 306 -16.71 15.32 -9.63
N SER A 307 -16.51 15.50 -10.94
CA SER A 307 -17.61 15.50 -11.90
C SER A 307 -17.76 14.08 -12.47
N GLY A 308 -18.60 13.24 -11.84
CA GLY A 308 -19.02 11.97 -12.45
C GLY A 308 -19.38 10.80 -11.52
N LEU A 309 -19.16 10.89 -10.21
CA LEU A 309 -19.60 9.87 -9.26
C LEU A 309 -20.96 10.29 -8.67
N GLU A 310 -22.05 9.82 -9.28
CA GLU A 310 -23.36 9.80 -8.60
C GLU A 310 -23.29 8.80 -7.46
N ILE A 311 -23.37 9.30 -6.22
CA ILE A 311 -23.58 8.48 -5.03
C ILE A 311 -25.03 7.97 -5.15
N ILE A 312 -25.20 6.69 -5.50
CA ILE A 312 -26.50 6.02 -5.44
C ILE A 312 -26.74 5.64 -3.97
N PRO A 313 -27.73 6.22 -3.26
CA PRO A 313 -28.05 5.80 -1.91
C PRO A 313 -28.60 4.36 -1.92
N PRO A 314 -28.27 3.54 -0.91
CA PRO A 314 -28.84 2.20 -0.83
C PRO A 314 -30.33 2.28 -0.50
N ASP A 315 -31.18 1.83 -1.42
CA ASP A 315 -32.62 1.68 -1.20
C ASP A 315 -32.88 0.64 -0.11
N LEU A 316 -33.37 1.11 1.04
CA LEU A 316 -33.95 0.31 2.11
C LEU A 316 -35.42 -0.01 1.78
N GLU A 317 -35.68 -1.10 1.06
CA GLU A 317 -37.03 -1.68 1.03
C GLU A 317 -37.22 -2.61 2.23
N ILE A 318 -37.80 -2.08 3.31
CA ILE A 318 -38.42 -2.89 4.36
C ILE A 318 -39.83 -3.26 3.89
N THR A 319 -39.98 -4.40 3.23
CA THR A 319 -41.30 -4.99 3.01
C THR A 319 -41.75 -5.72 4.27
N THR A 320 -42.52 -5.05 5.12
CA THR A 320 -43.36 -5.74 6.11
C THR A 320 -44.69 -6.11 5.43
N LYS A 321 -44.89 -7.40 5.19
CA LYS A 321 -46.23 -7.93 4.89
C LYS A 321 -46.82 -8.59 6.13
N LYS A 322 -47.94 -8.02 6.58
CA LYS A 322 -48.98 -8.70 7.35
C LYS A 322 -49.69 -9.74 6.48
#